data_AF-A0A969YQD4-F1
#
_entry.id   AF-A0A969YQD4-F1
#
_cell.length_a   1.000
_cell.length_b   1.000
_cell.length_c   1.000
_cell.angle_alpha   90.00
_cell.angle_beta   90.00
_cell.angle_gamma   90.00
#
_symmetry.space_group_name_H-M   'P 1'
#
loop_
_entity.id
_entity.type
_entity.pdbx_description
1 polymer ?
#
loop_
_entity_poly.entity_id
_entity_poly.type
_entity_poly.pdbx_seq_one_letter_code
_entity_poly.pdbx_strand_id
1 'polypeptide(L)'
;MNSGDAEKKPIALMHLSPREMSSQLMALPVKERLKAIFEREDAAAVVRAISPQDLFFTVKELGKEDSIPLLALASVEQINHVFGLEWWRKDEVQPAKALEWLDLLAGATSGKVLEWLYQADFELLVSLFKKWIRVVTPPEDIDPVEARDYLPVNTLDDQYYWDAVYPQYEESLKALLSLIFEVSQGFYGQLMHHILWASEAEMDEAAYRFNRGRLEDEAIPDFYDSLEIYRAISPNEILPSKSSLIKPREESSPVPSFALFLLPPADLLGCAIREIRNHQTRDIIQVELASLANKLILADQLSLDHPETLRQAVDKAAAYVNLGLDLMTDGTPSTAIETLKVVFLEQLFRLGYTEVARIRNRLQRIVRSGWLSKWPHG
;
A
#
# COMPACT_ATOMS: atom_id res chain seq x y z
N MET A 1 -16.50 5.43 -25.14
CA MET A 1 -15.61 4.45 -25.82
C MET A 1 -16.49 3.38 -26.44
N ASN A 2 -16.30 3.06 -27.72
CA ASN A 2 -17.07 2.05 -28.44
C ASN A 2 -16.68 0.64 -27.96
N SER A 3 -17.66 -0.23 -27.77
CA SER A 3 -17.48 -1.62 -27.30
C SER A 3 -16.51 -2.46 -28.15
N GLY A 4 -16.28 -2.11 -29.42
CA GLY A 4 -15.34 -2.79 -30.30
C GLY A 4 -13.85 -2.49 -30.08
N ASP A 5 -13.48 -1.43 -29.34
CA ASP A 5 -12.07 -1.16 -28.98
C ASP A 5 -11.64 -1.93 -27.72
N ALA A 6 -12.58 -2.24 -26.84
CA ALA A 6 -12.34 -3.01 -25.63
C ALA A 6 -12.04 -4.49 -25.93
N GLU A 7 -12.59 -5.08 -27.00
CA GLU A 7 -12.28 -6.48 -27.39
C GLU A 7 -10.92 -6.64 -28.09
N LYS A 8 -10.40 -5.60 -28.76
CA LYS A 8 -9.10 -5.65 -29.46
C LYS A 8 -7.90 -5.47 -28.54
N LYS A 9 -8.06 -4.69 -27.46
CA LYS A 9 -6.99 -4.34 -26.53
C LYS A 9 -6.44 -5.55 -25.75
N PRO A 10 -7.25 -6.49 -25.22
CA PRO A 10 -6.79 -7.69 -24.52
C PRO A 10 -5.93 -8.60 -25.40
N ILE A 11 -6.32 -8.78 -26.67
CA ILE A 11 -5.60 -9.64 -27.62
C ILE A 11 -4.20 -9.06 -27.92
N ALA A 12 -4.08 -7.73 -28.05
CA ALA A 12 -2.80 -7.07 -28.27
C ALA A 12 -1.83 -7.21 -27.08
N LEU A 13 -2.35 -7.30 -25.84
CA LEU A 13 -1.55 -7.47 -24.62
C LEU A 13 -0.92 -8.87 -24.51
N MET A 14 -1.54 -9.89 -25.10
CA MET A 14 -1.07 -11.28 -25.01
C MET A 14 0.30 -11.51 -25.67
N HIS A 15 0.71 -10.64 -26.58
CA HIS A 15 2.00 -10.74 -27.28
C HIS A 15 3.13 -9.94 -26.63
N LEU A 16 2.81 -9.14 -25.60
CA LEU A 16 3.79 -8.33 -24.88
C LEU A 16 4.58 -9.18 -23.88
N SER A 17 5.80 -8.76 -23.55
CA SER A 17 6.50 -9.31 -22.39
C SER A 17 5.68 -9.07 -21.12
N PRO A 18 5.85 -9.89 -20.06
CA PRO A 18 5.15 -9.70 -18.78
C PRO A 18 5.19 -8.27 -18.25
N ARG A 19 6.33 -7.61 -18.47
CA ARG A 19 6.59 -6.25 -18.01
C ARG A 19 5.91 -5.17 -18.86
N GLU A 20 5.97 -5.31 -20.18
CA GLU A 20 5.26 -4.38 -21.07
C GLU A 20 3.75 -4.49 -20.85
N MET A 21 3.25 -5.70 -20.60
CA MET A 21 1.86 -5.92 -20.24
C MET A 21 1.51 -5.27 -18.90
N SER A 22 2.32 -5.46 -17.85
CA SER A 22 2.02 -4.95 -16.52
C SER A 22 1.80 -3.43 -16.50
N SER A 23 2.59 -2.68 -17.28
CA SER A 23 2.46 -1.22 -17.44
C SER A 23 1.12 -0.75 -18.05
N GLN A 24 0.35 -1.65 -18.68
CA GLN A 24 -0.91 -1.33 -19.36
C GLN A 24 -2.14 -1.92 -18.67
N LEU A 25 -1.95 -2.81 -17.69
CA LEU A 25 -3.04 -3.53 -17.00
C LEU A 25 -3.97 -2.58 -16.24
N MET A 26 -3.43 -1.53 -15.65
CA MET A 26 -4.20 -0.54 -14.90
C MET A 26 -5.13 0.31 -15.79
N ALA A 27 -4.96 0.26 -17.11
CA ALA A 27 -5.87 0.89 -18.08
C ALA A 27 -7.18 0.09 -18.29
N LEU A 28 -7.25 -1.15 -17.80
CA LEU A 28 -8.39 -2.04 -17.97
C LEU A 28 -9.27 -2.03 -16.71
N PRO A 29 -10.59 -2.17 -16.85
CA PRO A 29 -11.47 -2.52 -15.74
C PRO A 29 -11.00 -3.83 -15.09
N VAL A 30 -11.16 -3.93 -13.76
CA VAL A 30 -10.60 -5.03 -12.96
C VAL A 30 -10.92 -6.44 -13.49
N LYS A 31 -12.14 -6.66 -14.01
CA LYS A 31 -12.54 -7.96 -14.59
C LYS A 31 -11.78 -8.29 -15.87
N GLU A 32 -11.61 -7.31 -16.76
CA GLU A 32 -10.84 -7.47 -18.00
C GLU A 32 -9.34 -7.60 -17.70
N ARG A 33 -8.85 -6.87 -16.69
CA ARG A 33 -7.48 -6.98 -16.18
C ARG A 33 -7.16 -8.41 -15.74
N LEU A 34 -8.00 -8.99 -14.89
CA LEU A 34 -7.84 -10.37 -14.43
C LEU A 34 -7.91 -11.39 -15.56
N LYS A 35 -8.89 -11.23 -16.47
CA LYS A 35 -9.01 -12.10 -17.64
C LYS A 35 -7.72 -12.07 -18.47
N ALA A 36 -7.20 -10.88 -18.77
CA ALA A 36 -5.96 -10.73 -19.53
C ALA A 36 -4.75 -11.37 -18.83
N ILE A 37 -4.65 -11.28 -17.50
CA ILE A 37 -3.58 -11.92 -16.73
C ILE A 37 -3.71 -13.45 -16.78
N PHE A 38 -4.89 -14.00 -16.46
CA PHE A 38 -5.06 -15.44 -16.27
C PHE A 38 -5.17 -16.25 -17.57
N GLU A 39 -5.45 -15.60 -18.70
CA GLU A 39 -5.40 -16.26 -20.03
C GLU A 39 -3.97 -16.53 -20.52
N ARG A 40 -2.95 -16.03 -19.83
CA ARG A 40 -1.55 -16.25 -20.17
C ARG A 40 -0.96 -17.47 -19.48
N GLU A 41 -0.14 -18.22 -20.21
CA GLU A 41 0.64 -19.34 -19.64
C GLU A 41 1.66 -18.87 -18.59
N ASP A 42 2.20 -17.66 -18.76
CA ASP A 42 3.17 -17.02 -17.86
C ASP A 42 2.52 -16.03 -16.88
N ALA A 43 1.26 -16.26 -16.48
CA ALA A 43 0.50 -15.39 -15.58
C ALA A 43 1.28 -14.99 -14.31
N ALA A 44 2.02 -15.92 -13.70
CA ALA A 44 2.85 -15.63 -12.53
C ALA A 44 3.93 -14.57 -12.81
N ALA A 45 4.57 -14.62 -13.98
CA ALA A 45 5.56 -13.63 -14.37
C ALA A 45 4.92 -12.25 -14.61
N VAL A 46 3.70 -12.23 -15.16
CA VAL A 46 2.93 -10.98 -15.35
C VAL A 46 2.58 -10.36 -13.99
N VAL A 47 2.01 -11.14 -13.08
CA VAL A 47 1.63 -10.66 -11.73
C VAL A 47 2.84 -10.10 -11.00
N ARG A 48 3.98 -10.81 -11.02
CA ARG A 48 5.22 -10.37 -10.36
C ARG A 48 5.86 -9.15 -11.02
N ALA A 49 5.49 -8.82 -12.26
CA ALA A 49 5.94 -7.61 -12.95
C ALA A 49 5.05 -6.38 -12.66
N ILE A 50 3.92 -6.55 -11.96
CA ILE A 50 3.08 -5.44 -11.48
C ILE A 50 3.77 -4.78 -10.27
N SER A 51 3.69 -3.46 -10.15
CA SER A 51 4.20 -2.78 -8.95
C SER A 51 3.42 -3.23 -7.71
N PRO A 52 4.04 -3.28 -6.51
CA PRO A 52 3.31 -3.63 -5.29
C PRO A 52 2.06 -2.77 -5.06
N GLN A 53 2.14 -1.48 -5.39
CA GLN A 53 1.03 -0.52 -5.28
C GLN A 53 -0.11 -0.81 -6.27
N ASP A 54 0.19 -1.13 -7.53
CA ASP A 54 -0.84 -1.48 -8.53
C ASP A 54 -1.49 -2.83 -8.21
N LEU A 55 -0.72 -3.77 -7.66
CA LEU A 55 -1.27 -5.03 -7.16
C LEU A 55 -2.23 -4.76 -6.00
N PHE A 56 -1.80 -3.97 -5.01
CA PHE A 56 -2.65 -3.57 -3.90
C PHE A 56 -3.94 -2.92 -4.38
N PHE A 57 -3.85 -1.93 -5.27
CA PHE A 57 -5.04 -1.29 -5.85
C PHE A 57 -5.97 -2.32 -6.53
N THR A 58 -5.40 -3.27 -7.28
CA THR A 58 -6.18 -4.35 -7.91
C THR A 58 -6.89 -5.24 -6.87
N VAL A 59 -6.20 -5.60 -5.78
CA VAL A 59 -6.79 -6.33 -4.65
C VAL A 59 -7.95 -5.55 -4.03
N LYS A 60 -7.81 -4.23 -3.87
CA LYS A 60 -8.88 -3.37 -3.34
C LYS A 60 -10.08 -3.28 -4.28
N GLU A 61 -9.87 -3.20 -5.59
CA GLU A 61 -10.95 -3.19 -6.57
C GLU A 61 -11.73 -4.52 -6.63
N LEU A 62 -11.04 -5.65 -6.42
CA LEU A 62 -11.67 -6.98 -6.40
C LEU A 62 -12.46 -7.23 -5.11
N GLY A 63 -11.92 -6.79 -3.97
CA GLY A 63 -12.32 -7.28 -2.67
C GLY A 63 -11.43 -8.44 -2.22
N LYS A 64 -11.44 -8.71 -0.91
CA LYS A 64 -10.49 -9.60 -0.25
C LYS A 64 -10.58 -11.04 -0.78
N GLU A 65 -11.78 -11.60 -0.82
CA GLU A 65 -12.05 -13.00 -1.17
C GLU A 65 -11.77 -13.28 -2.65
N ASP A 66 -12.18 -12.37 -3.53
CA ASP A 66 -11.96 -12.50 -4.99
C ASP A 66 -10.49 -12.29 -5.39
N SER A 67 -9.65 -11.80 -4.47
CA SER A 67 -8.21 -11.59 -4.71
C SER A 67 -7.34 -12.83 -4.53
N ILE A 68 -7.87 -13.91 -3.96
CA ILE A 68 -7.12 -15.15 -3.65
C ILE A 68 -6.30 -15.69 -4.86
N PRO A 69 -6.86 -15.81 -6.08
CA PRO A 69 -6.10 -16.29 -7.24
C PRO A 69 -4.95 -15.36 -7.63
N LEU A 70 -5.10 -14.05 -7.39
CA LEU A 70 -4.06 -13.06 -7.65
C LEU A 70 -2.93 -13.18 -6.60
N LEU A 71 -3.27 -13.33 -5.32
CA LEU A 71 -2.31 -13.53 -4.24
C LEU A 71 -1.49 -14.83 -4.40
N ALA A 72 -2.10 -15.89 -4.97
CA ALA A 72 -1.40 -17.14 -5.27
C ALA A 72 -0.19 -16.94 -6.21
N LEU A 73 -0.27 -15.97 -7.12
CA LEU A 73 0.76 -15.69 -8.12
C LEU A 73 1.76 -14.60 -7.69
N ALA A 74 1.39 -13.79 -6.69
CA ALA A 74 2.18 -12.67 -6.21
C ALA A 74 3.55 -13.09 -5.64
N SER A 75 4.51 -12.17 -5.72
CA SER A 75 5.78 -12.29 -4.99
C SER A 75 5.57 -12.01 -3.50
N VAL A 76 6.50 -12.44 -2.65
CA VAL A 76 6.45 -12.14 -1.23
C VAL A 76 6.58 -10.65 -0.95
N GLU A 77 7.37 -9.92 -1.74
CA GLU A 77 7.47 -8.46 -1.67
C GLU A 77 6.11 -7.79 -1.87
N GLN A 78 5.37 -8.21 -2.89
CA GLN A 78 4.02 -7.72 -3.15
C GLN A 78 3.04 -8.07 -2.03
N ILE A 79 3.13 -9.27 -1.45
CA ILE A 79 2.32 -9.69 -0.30
C ILE A 79 2.64 -8.84 0.94
N ASN A 80 3.93 -8.62 1.23
CA ASN A 80 4.36 -7.75 2.32
C ASN A 80 3.86 -6.33 2.17
N HIS A 81 3.77 -5.82 0.93
CA HIS A 81 3.17 -4.51 0.67
C HIS A 81 1.67 -4.48 1.00
N VAL A 82 0.90 -5.48 0.56
CA VAL A 82 -0.52 -5.59 0.90
C VAL A 82 -0.72 -5.65 2.42
N PHE A 83 0.03 -6.52 3.09
CA PHE A 83 -0.05 -6.69 4.55
C PHE A 83 0.38 -5.42 5.31
N GLY A 84 1.44 -4.75 4.84
CA GLY A 84 1.93 -3.50 5.39
C GLY A 84 0.90 -2.37 5.41
N LEU A 85 -0.06 -2.39 4.47
CA LEU A 85 -1.14 -1.42 4.39
C LEU A 85 -2.44 -1.87 5.09
N GLU A 86 -2.72 -3.18 5.08
CA GLU A 86 -4.03 -3.68 5.49
C GLU A 86 -4.18 -3.94 6.99
N TRP A 87 -3.12 -4.39 7.65
CA TRP A 87 -3.19 -4.82 9.05
C TRP A 87 -2.43 -3.91 10.01
N TRP A 88 -1.93 -2.76 9.55
CA TRP A 88 -1.32 -1.76 10.42
C TRP A 88 -2.30 -0.61 10.67
N ARG A 89 -2.26 -0.06 11.89
CA ARG A 89 -2.91 1.20 12.21
C ARG A 89 -1.92 2.08 12.93
N LYS A 90 -1.41 3.10 12.23
CA LYS A 90 -0.25 3.88 12.68
C LYS A 90 0.94 2.94 12.93
N ASP A 91 1.42 2.89 14.15
CA ASP A 91 2.55 2.10 14.64
C ASP A 91 2.14 0.76 15.27
N GLU A 92 0.85 0.42 15.27
CA GLU A 92 0.35 -0.82 15.89
C GLU A 92 -0.15 -1.83 14.86
N VAL A 93 0.33 -3.07 14.98
CA VAL A 93 -0.20 -4.22 14.22
C VAL A 93 -1.59 -4.58 14.75
N GLN A 94 -2.51 -4.87 13.83
CA GLN A 94 -3.88 -5.29 14.11
C GLN A 94 -3.97 -6.83 14.02
N PRO A 95 -3.83 -7.58 15.14
CA PRO A 95 -3.65 -9.03 15.11
C PRO A 95 -4.83 -9.78 14.49
N ALA A 96 -6.08 -9.34 14.72
CA ALA A 96 -7.25 -9.97 14.11
C ALA A 96 -7.28 -9.81 12.59
N LYS A 97 -6.99 -8.59 12.08
CA LYS A 97 -6.85 -8.36 10.63
C LYS A 97 -5.72 -9.18 10.03
N ALA A 98 -4.65 -9.40 10.79
CA ALA A 98 -3.53 -10.21 10.33
C ALA A 98 -3.89 -11.68 10.16
N LEU A 99 -4.69 -12.25 11.06
CA LEU A 99 -5.24 -13.60 10.89
C LEU A 99 -6.16 -13.71 9.68
N GLU A 100 -7.07 -12.75 9.48
CA GLU A 100 -7.95 -12.72 8.30
C GLU A 100 -7.16 -12.79 6.98
N TRP A 101 -6.08 -12.00 6.88
CA TRP A 101 -5.25 -11.98 5.67
C TRP A 101 -4.39 -13.24 5.50
N LEU A 102 -3.92 -13.84 6.60
CA LEU A 102 -3.20 -15.11 6.52
C LEU A 102 -4.12 -16.27 6.16
N ASP A 103 -5.36 -16.29 6.62
CA ASP A 103 -6.36 -17.29 6.21
C ASP A 103 -6.65 -17.19 4.70
N LEU A 104 -6.76 -15.97 4.16
CA LEU A 104 -6.91 -15.74 2.72
C LEU A 104 -5.67 -16.24 1.94
N LEU A 105 -4.47 -15.98 2.45
CA LEU A 105 -3.23 -16.45 1.84
C LEU A 105 -3.11 -17.98 1.89
N ALA A 106 -3.54 -18.60 2.98
CA ALA A 106 -3.61 -20.05 3.14
C ALA A 106 -4.60 -20.67 2.15
N GLY A 107 -5.75 -20.01 1.94
CA GLY A 107 -6.73 -20.38 0.91
C GLY A 107 -6.20 -20.26 -0.53
N ALA A 108 -5.20 -19.41 -0.77
CA ALA A 108 -4.55 -19.28 -2.08
C ALA A 108 -3.72 -20.52 -2.40
N THR A 109 -2.70 -20.80 -1.58
CA THR A 109 -1.95 -22.07 -1.56
C THR A 109 -1.20 -22.19 -0.23
N SER A 110 -1.12 -23.39 0.36
CA SER A 110 -0.33 -23.64 1.57
C SER A 110 1.16 -23.28 1.39
N GLY A 111 1.71 -23.48 0.19
CA GLY A 111 3.09 -23.11 -0.13
C GLY A 111 3.36 -21.60 -0.05
N LYS A 112 2.35 -20.75 -0.29
CA LYS A 112 2.55 -19.29 -0.26
C LYS A 112 2.68 -18.75 1.16
N VAL A 113 1.92 -19.31 2.10
CA VAL A 113 2.07 -18.99 3.53
C VAL A 113 3.46 -19.38 4.01
N LEU A 114 3.95 -20.56 3.62
CA LEU A 114 5.31 -20.97 3.95
C LEU A 114 6.37 -20.05 3.35
N GLU A 115 6.21 -19.69 2.07
CA GLU A 115 7.10 -18.75 1.37
C GLU A 115 7.18 -17.40 2.10
N TRP A 116 6.03 -16.90 2.57
CA TRP A 116 5.94 -15.67 3.36
C TRP A 116 6.58 -15.81 4.74
N LEU A 117 6.26 -16.86 5.50
CA LEU A 117 6.81 -17.11 6.84
C LEU A 117 8.35 -17.12 6.86
N TYR A 118 8.98 -17.60 5.78
CA TYR A 118 10.44 -17.63 5.65
C TYR A 118 11.10 -16.26 5.41
N GLN A 119 10.36 -15.30 4.86
CA GLN A 119 10.88 -13.98 4.49
C GLN A 119 10.34 -12.86 5.37
N ALA A 120 9.29 -13.12 6.15
CA ALA A 120 8.76 -12.19 7.12
C ALA A 120 9.84 -11.83 8.15
N ASP A 121 9.86 -10.56 8.57
CA ASP A 121 10.77 -10.13 9.64
C ASP A 121 10.48 -10.93 10.91
N PHE A 122 11.53 -11.41 11.58
CA PHE A 122 11.35 -12.25 12.76
C PHE A 122 10.62 -11.49 13.87
N GLU A 123 10.92 -10.21 14.04
CA GLU A 123 10.25 -9.33 15.01
C GLU A 123 8.76 -9.14 14.72
N LEU A 124 8.37 -9.12 13.43
CA LEU A 124 6.96 -9.10 13.04
C LEU A 124 6.28 -10.42 13.42
N LEU A 125 6.91 -11.56 13.17
CA LEU A 125 6.37 -12.87 13.57
C LEU A 125 6.21 -12.94 15.09
N VAL A 126 7.22 -12.55 15.86
CA VAL A 126 7.14 -12.53 17.33
C VAL A 126 6.02 -11.60 17.80
N SER A 127 5.94 -10.37 17.25
CA SER A 127 4.88 -9.40 17.58
C SER A 127 3.48 -9.97 17.34
N LEU A 128 3.27 -10.59 16.18
CA LEU A 128 1.99 -11.19 15.79
C LEU A 128 1.64 -12.38 16.70
N PHE A 129 2.53 -13.37 16.81
CA PHE A 129 2.24 -14.57 17.59
C PHE A 129 2.09 -14.27 19.09
N LYS A 130 2.82 -13.30 19.65
CA LYS A 130 2.65 -12.87 21.05
C LYS A 130 1.26 -12.26 21.30
N LYS A 131 0.62 -11.70 20.26
CA LYS A 131 -0.76 -11.21 20.30
C LYS A 131 -1.80 -12.27 19.95
N TRP A 132 -1.40 -13.39 19.34
CA TRP A 132 -2.30 -14.46 18.91
C TRP A 132 -2.38 -15.65 19.86
N ILE A 133 -1.28 -15.96 20.56
CA ILE A 133 -1.19 -17.11 21.45
C ILE A 133 -0.59 -16.72 22.80
N ARG A 134 -1.02 -17.41 23.85
CA ARG A 134 -0.38 -17.39 25.16
C ARG A 134 0.47 -18.65 25.30
N VAL A 135 1.79 -18.49 25.36
CA VAL A 135 2.73 -19.60 25.52
C VAL A 135 3.08 -19.78 27.00
N VAL A 136 3.20 -21.04 27.44
CA VAL A 136 3.71 -21.44 28.75
C VAL A 136 4.63 -22.64 28.61
N THR A 137 5.54 -22.82 29.56
CA THR A 137 6.39 -24.02 29.70
C THR A 137 5.99 -24.79 30.96
N PRO A 138 6.20 -26.12 31.01
CA PRO A 138 6.01 -26.91 32.22
C PRO A 138 6.80 -26.33 33.40
N PRO A 139 6.22 -26.26 34.61
CA PRO A 139 6.96 -25.88 35.80
C PRO A 139 8.09 -26.87 36.10
N GLU A 140 9.29 -26.36 36.41
CA GLU A 140 10.46 -27.22 36.67
C GLU A 140 10.32 -28.06 37.96
N ASP A 141 9.52 -27.58 38.92
CA ASP A 141 9.37 -28.18 40.26
C ASP A 141 8.17 -29.13 40.39
N ILE A 142 7.42 -29.39 39.31
CA ILE A 142 6.21 -30.22 39.33
C ILE A 142 6.43 -31.47 38.46
N ASP A 143 5.91 -32.62 38.90
CA ASP A 143 5.95 -33.85 38.11
C ASP A 143 5.26 -33.63 36.75
N PRO A 144 5.85 -34.08 35.61
CA PRO A 144 5.28 -33.84 34.28
C PRO A 144 3.84 -34.38 34.10
N VAL A 145 3.47 -35.44 34.81
CA VAL A 145 2.11 -36.00 34.75
C VAL A 145 1.13 -35.09 35.48
N GLU A 146 1.51 -34.55 36.64
CA GLU A 146 0.68 -33.61 37.40
C GLU A 146 0.60 -32.23 36.72
N ALA A 147 1.68 -31.79 36.07
CA ALA A 147 1.72 -30.51 35.35
C ALA A 147 0.72 -30.49 34.17
N ARG A 148 0.50 -31.62 33.50
CA ARG A 148 -0.41 -31.75 32.35
C ARG A 148 -1.86 -31.36 32.66
N ASP A 149 -2.30 -31.48 33.91
CA ASP A 149 -3.66 -31.09 34.32
C ASP A 149 -3.89 -29.57 34.29
N TYR A 150 -2.82 -28.77 34.29
CA TYR A 150 -2.87 -27.30 34.36
C TYR A 150 -2.28 -26.61 33.12
N LEU A 151 -1.70 -27.37 32.19
CA LEU A 151 -1.13 -26.85 30.96
C LEU A 151 -2.20 -26.73 29.87
N PRO A 152 -2.06 -25.77 28.94
CA PRO A 152 -2.86 -25.73 27.72
C PRO A 152 -2.83 -27.07 26.97
N VAL A 153 -3.91 -27.38 26.24
CA VAL A 153 -4.01 -28.64 25.50
C VAL A 153 -3.14 -28.67 24.23
N ASN A 154 -2.83 -27.49 23.67
CA ASN A 154 -2.11 -27.41 22.41
C ASN A 154 -0.60 -27.41 22.65
N THR A 155 0.09 -28.39 22.05
CA THR A 155 1.55 -28.49 22.01
C THR A 155 1.98 -29.32 20.80
N LEU A 156 3.19 -29.07 20.29
CA LEU A 156 3.81 -29.84 19.20
C LEU A 156 5.06 -30.61 19.65
N ASP A 157 5.62 -30.28 20.81
CA ASP A 157 6.95 -30.74 21.25
C ASP A 157 7.04 -31.11 22.74
N ASP A 158 5.92 -31.08 23.48
CA ASP A 158 5.85 -31.26 24.94
C ASP A 158 6.71 -30.27 25.75
N GLN A 159 7.29 -29.22 25.12
CA GLN A 159 8.10 -28.19 25.77
C GLN A 159 7.34 -26.87 25.88
N TYR A 160 6.69 -26.46 24.80
CA TYR A 160 5.86 -25.27 24.76
C TYR A 160 4.39 -25.66 24.61
N TYR A 161 3.57 -25.13 25.52
CA TYR A 161 2.13 -25.32 25.52
C TYR A 161 1.48 -23.96 25.30
N TRP A 162 0.34 -23.91 24.61
CA TRP A 162 -0.27 -22.63 24.27
C TRP A 162 -1.79 -22.65 24.15
N ASP A 163 -2.40 -21.51 24.42
CA ASP A 163 -3.82 -21.23 24.16
C ASP A 163 -3.96 -20.11 23.13
N ALA A 164 -4.97 -20.19 22.27
CA ALA A 164 -5.30 -19.12 21.35
C ALA A 164 -5.94 -17.93 22.09
N VAL A 165 -5.42 -16.73 21.86
CA VAL A 165 -6.06 -15.47 22.30
C VAL A 165 -7.37 -15.24 21.54
N TYR A 166 -7.44 -15.70 20.29
CA TYR A 166 -8.64 -15.69 19.45
C TYR A 166 -9.09 -17.12 19.15
N PRO A 167 -10.00 -17.71 19.98
CA PRO A 167 -10.40 -19.11 19.84
C PRO A 167 -10.97 -19.48 18.46
N GLN A 168 -11.63 -18.54 17.77
CA GLN A 168 -12.16 -18.75 16.43
C GLN A 168 -11.07 -19.00 15.36
N TYR A 169 -9.81 -18.64 15.65
CA TYR A 169 -8.65 -18.85 14.77
C TYR A 169 -7.71 -19.95 15.30
N GLU A 170 -8.12 -20.72 16.31
CA GLU A 170 -7.25 -21.75 16.92
C GLU A 170 -6.76 -22.78 15.89
N GLU A 171 -7.64 -23.24 14.99
CA GLU A 171 -7.27 -24.21 13.95
C GLU A 171 -6.30 -23.61 12.91
N SER A 172 -6.48 -22.34 12.53
CA SER A 172 -5.54 -21.62 11.68
C SER A 172 -4.17 -21.49 12.34
N LEU A 173 -4.14 -21.16 13.63
CA LEU A 173 -2.90 -21.05 14.42
C LEU A 173 -2.20 -22.40 14.57
N LYS A 174 -2.95 -23.49 14.80
CA LYS A 174 -2.41 -24.86 14.79
C LYS A 174 -1.75 -25.17 13.45
N ALA A 175 -2.42 -24.86 12.35
CA ALA A 175 -1.90 -25.10 11.01
C ALA A 175 -0.61 -24.30 10.75
N LEU A 176 -0.56 -23.02 11.12
CA LEU A 176 0.62 -22.17 11.00
C LEU A 176 1.79 -22.70 11.83
N LEU A 177 1.57 -23.00 13.11
CA LEU A 177 2.63 -23.52 14.00
C LEU A 177 3.12 -24.89 13.55
N SER A 178 2.21 -25.77 13.10
CA SER A 178 2.58 -27.09 12.56
C SER A 178 3.44 -26.95 11.32
N LEU A 179 3.07 -26.05 10.40
CA LEU A 179 3.85 -25.77 9.19
C LEU A 179 5.26 -25.27 9.53
N ILE A 180 5.39 -24.37 10.51
CA ILE A 180 6.69 -23.87 10.99
C ILE A 180 7.51 -25.02 11.60
N PHE A 181 6.89 -25.84 12.44
CA PHE A 181 7.55 -26.94 13.14
C PHE A 181 8.03 -28.05 12.21
N GLU A 182 7.19 -28.46 11.25
CA GLU A 182 7.52 -29.48 10.25
C GLU A 182 8.71 -29.09 9.37
N VAL A 183 8.81 -27.80 9.07
CA VAL A 183 9.87 -27.22 8.23
C VAL A 183 11.17 -27.01 9.02
N SER A 184 11.07 -26.45 10.24
CA SER A 184 12.22 -26.17 11.08
C SER A 184 11.83 -26.10 12.56
N GLN A 185 12.04 -27.21 13.28
CA GLN A 185 11.86 -27.29 14.73
C GLN A 185 12.72 -26.25 15.49
N GLY A 186 13.92 -25.94 14.98
CA GLY A 186 14.80 -24.94 15.59
C GLY A 186 14.22 -23.53 15.48
N PHE A 187 13.66 -23.17 14.33
CA PHE A 187 13.01 -21.87 14.14
C PHE A 187 11.71 -21.77 14.94
N TYR A 188 10.91 -22.84 15.00
CA TYR A 188 9.76 -22.94 15.90
C TYR A 188 10.16 -22.68 17.36
N GLY A 189 11.16 -23.40 17.86
CA GLY A 189 11.62 -23.23 19.24
C GLY A 189 12.14 -21.81 19.52
N GLN A 190 12.85 -21.21 18.56
CA GLN A 190 13.28 -19.81 18.65
C GLN A 190 12.08 -18.86 18.74
N LEU A 191 11.07 -19.04 17.88
CA LEU A 191 9.84 -18.23 17.88
C LEU A 191 9.10 -18.36 19.22
N MET A 192 8.85 -19.59 19.69
CA MET A 192 8.16 -19.84 20.97
C MET A 192 8.91 -19.23 22.17
N HIS A 193 10.24 -19.32 22.18
CA HIS A 193 11.08 -18.70 23.20
C HIS A 193 10.92 -17.16 23.21
N HIS A 194 10.94 -16.51 22.05
CA HIS A 194 10.79 -15.05 21.98
C HIS A 194 9.36 -14.60 22.30
N ILE A 195 8.35 -15.37 21.91
CA ILE A 195 6.97 -15.11 22.33
C ILE A 195 6.87 -15.08 23.85
N LEU A 196 7.54 -16.00 24.55
CA LEU A 196 7.51 -16.07 26.01
C LEU A 196 8.31 -14.94 26.67
N TRP A 197 9.54 -14.69 26.21
CA TRP A 197 10.52 -13.89 26.96
C TRP A 197 10.82 -12.49 26.39
N ALA A 198 10.60 -12.25 25.10
CA ALA A 198 10.95 -10.96 24.49
C ALA A 198 10.01 -9.84 24.95
N SER A 199 10.51 -8.61 25.01
CA SER A 199 9.70 -7.42 25.29
C SER A 199 8.73 -7.15 24.15
N GLU A 200 7.43 -7.02 24.44
CA GLU A 200 6.43 -6.71 23.42
C GLU A 200 6.71 -5.37 22.73
N ALA A 201 7.07 -4.33 23.50
CA ALA A 201 7.36 -3.01 22.96
C ALA A 201 8.56 -2.99 22.01
N GLU A 202 9.61 -3.76 22.30
CA GLU A 202 10.80 -3.83 21.45
C GLU A 202 10.50 -4.53 20.12
N MET A 203 9.73 -5.64 20.16
CA MET A 203 9.33 -6.37 18.96
C MET A 203 8.40 -5.55 18.08
N ASP A 204 7.44 -4.84 18.69
CA ASP A 204 6.51 -3.97 17.98
C ASP A 204 7.23 -2.81 17.30
N GLU A 205 8.16 -2.15 18.00
CA GLU A 205 8.93 -1.04 17.43
C GLU A 205 9.81 -1.51 16.26
N ALA A 206 10.49 -2.65 16.39
CA ALA A 206 11.31 -3.20 15.32
C ALA A 206 10.46 -3.60 14.10
N ALA A 207 9.35 -4.30 14.30
CA ALA A 207 8.42 -4.66 13.24
C ALA A 207 7.87 -3.41 12.53
N TYR A 208 7.54 -2.35 13.28
CA TYR A 208 7.08 -1.10 12.71
C TYR A 208 8.15 -0.41 11.88
N ARG A 209 9.40 -0.35 12.36
CA ARG A 209 10.53 0.25 11.63
C ARG A 209 10.78 -0.46 10.30
N PHE A 210 10.73 -1.79 10.26
CA PHE A 210 10.86 -2.55 9.01
C PHE A 210 9.70 -2.31 8.05
N ASN A 211 8.46 -2.32 8.56
CA ASN A 211 7.28 -2.00 7.75
C ASN A 211 7.38 -0.60 7.15
N ARG A 212 7.73 0.40 7.97
CA ARG A 212 7.90 1.78 7.54
C ARG A 212 8.98 1.90 6.47
N GLY A 213 10.13 1.26 6.65
CA GLY A 213 11.21 1.28 5.64
C GLY A 213 10.76 0.74 4.28
N ARG A 214 10.04 -0.40 4.26
CA ARG A 214 9.47 -0.96 3.03
C ARG A 214 8.47 -0.02 2.35
N LEU A 215 7.63 0.65 3.13
CA LEU A 215 6.66 1.61 2.60
C LEU A 215 7.36 2.86 2.04
N GLU A 216 8.40 3.37 2.72
CA GLU A 216 9.21 4.49 2.27
C GLU A 216 9.93 4.20 0.94
N ASP A 217 10.47 2.98 0.77
CA ASP A 217 11.09 2.53 -0.48
C ASP A 217 10.08 2.55 -1.66
N GLU A 218 8.80 2.35 -1.37
CA GLU A 218 7.68 2.44 -2.31
C GLU A 218 7.08 3.87 -2.41
N ALA A 219 7.78 4.88 -1.90
CA ALA A 219 7.35 6.28 -1.86
C ALA A 219 6.04 6.52 -1.08
N ILE A 220 5.78 5.69 -0.07
CA ILE A 220 4.71 5.83 0.93
C ILE A 220 5.35 6.28 2.24
N PRO A 221 5.35 7.59 2.55
CA PRO A 221 5.98 8.10 3.77
C PRO A 221 5.10 7.85 5.00
N ASP A 222 5.56 8.28 6.18
CA ASP A 222 4.73 8.25 7.38
C ASP A 222 3.66 9.35 7.42
N PHE A 223 2.80 9.29 8.45
CA PHE A 223 1.71 10.25 8.64
C PHE A 223 2.18 11.70 8.79
N TYR A 224 3.25 11.95 9.57
CA TYR A 224 3.71 13.31 9.85
C TYR A 224 4.38 13.94 8.64
N ASP A 225 5.19 13.17 7.92
CA ASP A 225 5.78 13.59 6.64
C ASP A 225 4.69 13.88 5.59
N SER A 226 3.60 13.10 5.61
CA SER A 226 2.46 13.32 4.72
C SER A 226 1.75 14.66 4.96
N LEU A 227 1.78 15.20 6.19
CA LEU A 227 1.16 16.52 6.49
C LEU A 227 1.86 17.69 5.79
N GLU A 228 3.12 17.52 5.35
CA GLU A 228 3.89 18.57 4.68
C GLU A 228 3.22 19.05 3.38
N ILE A 229 2.43 18.21 2.72
CA ILE A 229 1.69 18.56 1.49
C ILE A 229 0.68 19.70 1.72
N TYR A 230 0.29 19.99 2.96
CA TYR A 230 -0.60 21.08 3.32
C TYR A 230 0.11 22.34 3.79
N ARG A 231 1.45 22.31 3.87
CA ARG A 231 2.22 23.50 4.21
C ARG A 231 2.12 24.50 3.06
N ALA A 232 1.67 25.71 3.39
CA ALA A 232 1.56 26.79 2.42
C ALA A 232 2.90 27.03 1.69
N ILE A 233 2.81 27.40 0.41
CA ILE A 233 3.97 27.75 -0.43
C ILE A 233 3.60 28.96 -1.28
N SER A 234 4.54 29.89 -1.45
CA SER A 234 4.42 30.99 -2.39
C SER A 234 5.03 30.64 -3.75
N PRO A 235 4.59 31.25 -4.86
CA PRO A 235 5.17 31.00 -6.19
C PRO A 235 6.69 31.15 -6.26
N ASN A 236 7.25 32.08 -5.46
CA ASN A 236 8.69 32.36 -5.44
C ASN A 236 9.51 31.29 -4.70
N GLU A 237 8.87 30.44 -3.90
CA GLU A 237 9.52 29.33 -3.19
C GLU A 237 9.57 28.05 -4.04
N ILE A 238 8.94 28.03 -5.22
CA ILE A 238 8.94 26.88 -6.12
C ILE A 238 10.29 26.80 -6.82
N LEU A 239 10.99 25.67 -6.64
CA LEU A 239 12.33 25.46 -7.17
C LEU A 239 12.29 24.41 -8.30
N PRO A 240 12.87 24.71 -9.48
CA PRO A 240 13.02 23.75 -10.58
C PRO A 240 14.18 22.78 -10.31
N SER A 241 14.06 21.95 -9.27
CA SER A 241 15.14 21.10 -8.75
C SER A 241 15.02 19.63 -9.14
N LYS A 242 13.94 19.21 -9.83
CA LYS A 242 13.64 17.81 -10.12
C LYS A 242 14.77 17.08 -10.84
N SER A 243 15.28 17.67 -11.92
CA SER A 243 16.34 17.08 -12.74
C SER A 243 17.67 16.87 -11.99
N SER A 244 17.90 17.59 -10.89
CA SER A 244 19.13 17.51 -10.08
C SER A 244 19.07 16.49 -8.95
N LEU A 245 17.87 16.05 -8.56
CA LEU A 245 17.65 15.23 -7.37
C LEU A 245 17.30 13.78 -7.68
N ILE A 246 16.95 13.47 -8.93
CA ILE A 246 16.51 12.13 -9.31
C ILE A 246 17.68 11.31 -9.81
N LYS A 247 17.93 10.18 -9.14
CA LYS A 247 18.83 9.14 -9.62
C LYS A 247 18.13 8.33 -10.72
N PRO A 248 18.83 7.86 -11.76
CA PRO A 248 18.28 6.89 -12.69
C PRO A 248 17.75 5.68 -11.92
N ARG A 249 16.47 5.35 -12.08
CA ARG A 249 15.89 4.12 -11.55
C ARG A 249 16.51 2.94 -12.29
N GLU A 250 16.66 1.80 -11.61
CA GLU A 250 17.03 0.58 -12.32
C GLU A 250 16.01 0.33 -13.42
N GLU A 251 16.52 0.09 -14.63
CA GLU A 251 15.68 -0.07 -15.79
C GLU A 251 14.69 -1.21 -15.64
N SER A 252 14.78 -2.10 -14.65
CA SER A 252 13.92 -3.27 -14.39
C SER A 252 12.79 -3.07 -13.37
N SER A 253 12.84 -2.05 -12.52
CA SER A 253 11.86 -1.93 -11.42
C SER A 253 10.46 -1.57 -11.96
N PRO A 254 9.38 -2.17 -11.43
CA PRO A 254 8.02 -1.81 -11.82
C PRO A 254 7.69 -0.39 -11.36
N VAL A 255 6.83 0.30 -12.11
CA VAL A 255 6.42 1.69 -11.82
C VAL A 255 4.93 1.68 -11.48
N PRO A 256 4.49 2.31 -10.38
CA PRO A 256 3.08 2.42 -10.03
C PRO A 256 2.34 3.28 -11.05
N SER A 257 1.27 2.72 -11.61
CA SER A 257 0.51 3.33 -12.70
C SER A 257 -0.95 3.62 -12.35
N PHE A 258 -1.46 3.09 -11.23
CA PHE A 258 -2.85 3.28 -10.79
C PHE A 258 -3.27 4.75 -10.81
N ALA A 259 -2.45 5.64 -10.27
CA ALA A 259 -2.79 7.05 -10.16
C ALA A 259 -2.86 7.74 -11.53
N LEU A 260 -1.98 7.38 -12.46
CA LEU A 260 -2.00 7.92 -13.83
C LEU A 260 -3.28 7.52 -14.56
N PHE A 261 -3.73 6.27 -14.42
CA PHE A 261 -4.92 5.77 -15.10
C PHE A 261 -6.24 6.29 -14.52
N LEU A 262 -6.21 6.79 -13.29
CA LEU A 262 -7.35 7.45 -12.66
C LEU A 262 -7.45 8.95 -13.04
N LEU A 263 -6.42 9.54 -13.65
CA LEU A 263 -6.45 10.95 -14.04
C LEU A 263 -7.49 11.26 -15.14
N PRO A 264 -8.20 12.39 -15.04
CA PRO A 264 -8.99 12.92 -16.14
C PRO A 264 -8.11 13.22 -17.36
N PRO A 265 -8.39 12.64 -18.55
CA PRO A 265 -7.50 12.77 -19.71
C PRO A 265 -7.60 14.14 -20.42
N ALA A 266 -8.61 14.95 -20.09
CA ALA A 266 -8.92 16.21 -20.76
C ALA A 266 -8.31 17.44 -20.06
N ASP A 267 -7.90 17.31 -18.80
CA ASP A 267 -7.35 18.44 -18.04
C ASP A 267 -5.90 18.72 -18.46
N LEU A 268 -5.40 19.92 -18.12
CA LEU A 268 -4.06 20.38 -18.50
C LEU A 268 -2.97 19.39 -18.08
N LEU A 269 -3.04 18.87 -16.86
CA LEU A 269 -2.12 17.85 -16.33
C LEU A 269 -2.15 16.57 -17.19
N GLY A 270 -3.34 16.01 -17.43
CA GLY A 270 -3.50 14.79 -18.21
C GLY A 270 -3.02 14.93 -19.65
N CYS A 271 -3.32 16.07 -20.29
CA CYS A 271 -2.82 16.39 -21.62
C CYS A 271 -1.30 16.53 -21.65
N ALA A 272 -0.71 17.28 -20.70
CA ALA A 272 0.72 17.51 -20.65
C ALA A 272 1.51 16.21 -20.45
N ILE A 273 1.07 15.33 -19.53
CA ILE A 273 1.72 14.03 -19.29
C ILE A 273 1.71 13.15 -20.55
N ARG A 274 0.60 13.15 -21.30
CA ARG A 274 0.46 12.39 -22.55
C ARG A 274 1.42 12.88 -23.64
N GLU A 275 1.73 14.16 -23.69
CA GLU A 275 2.65 14.72 -24.69
C GLU A 275 4.14 14.53 -24.34
N ILE A 276 4.48 14.23 -23.09
CA ILE A 276 5.87 13.94 -22.68
C ILE A 276 6.34 12.63 -23.35
N ARG A 277 7.26 12.68 -24.31
CA ARG A 277 7.75 11.47 -25.02
C ARG A 277 8.83 10.69 -24.28
N ASN A 278 9.53 11.33 -23.34
CA ASN A 278 10.60 10.67 -22.59
C ASN A 278 10.00 9.73 -21.54
N HIS A 279 10.31 8.43 -21.66
CA HIS A 279 9.79 7.39 -20.77
C HIS A 279 10.24 7.58 -19.32
N GLN A 280 11.51 7.90 -19.08
CA GLN A 280 12.03 8.14 -17.72
C GLN A 280 11.32 9.31 -17.04
N THR A 281 11.05 10.40 -17.77
CA THR A 281 10.27 11.54 -17.25
C THR A 281 8.83 11.13 -16.90
N ARG A 282 8.19 10.30 -17.74
CA ARG A 282 6.85 9.79 -17.43
C ARG A 282 6.84 8.89 -16.20
N ASP A 283 7.85 8.04 -16.03
CA ASP A 283 7.95 7.14 -14.88
C ASP A 283 8.14 7.92 -13.59
N ILE A 284 8.98 8.97 -13.62
CA ILE A 284 9.14 9.90 -12.49
C ILE A 284 7.80 10.54 -12.11
N ILE A 285 7.06 11.04 -13.09
CA ILE A 285 5.76 11.69 -12.83
C ILE A 285 4.74 10.69 -12.28
N GLN A 286 4.76 9.43 -12.76
CA GLN A 286 3.92 8.36 -12.23
C GLN A 286 4.22 8.08 -10.75
N VAL A 287 5.50 7.96 -10.38
CA VAL A 287 5.90 7.79 -8.98
C VAL A 287 5.50 9.00 -8.13
N GLU A 288 5.74 10.23 -8.61
CA GLU A 288 5.33 11.44 -7.89
C GLU A 288 3.82 11.51 -7.66
N LEU A 289 3.03 11.09 -8.65
CA LEU A 289 1.58 11.10 -8.55
C LEU A 289 1.06 10.02 -7.59
N ALA A 290 1.61 8.81 -7.67
CA ALA A 290 1.32 7.72 -6.74
C ALA A 290 1.69 8.13 -5.30
N SER A 291 2.89 8.67 -5.10
CA SER A 291 3.35 9.16 -3.79
C SER A 291 2.44 10.25 -3.24
N LEU A 292 2.02 11.21 -4.08
CA LEU A 292 1.11 12.28 -3.65
C LEU A 292 -0.28 11.75 -3.25
N ALA A 293 -0.81 10.76 -3.98
CA ALA A 293 -2.05 10.08 -3.61
C ALA A 293 -1.91 9.34 -2.28
N ASN A 294 -0.80 8.62 -2.07
CA ASN A 294 -0.52 7.93 -0.81
C ASN A 294 -0.38 8.91 0.37
N LYS A 295 0.32 10.03 0.18
CA LYS A 295 0.41 11.12 1.18
C LYS A 295 -0.97 11.67 1.54
N LEU A 296 -1.87 11.83 0.57
CA LEU A 296 -3.24 12.29 0.83
C LEU A 296 -4.04 11.29 1.66
N ILE A 297 -3.94 9.98 1.36
CA ILE A 297 -4.61 8.92 2.13
C ILE A 297 -4.20 9.00 3.60
N LEU A 298 -2.89 9.12 3.85
CA LEU A 298 -2.32 9.21 5.19
C LEU A 298 -2.70 10.52 5.88
N ALA A 299 -2.45 11.67 5.23
CA ALA A 299 -2.69 12.99 5.81
C ALA A 299 -4.17 13.25 6.12
N ASP A 300 -5.08 12.77 5.26
CA ASP A 300 -6.54 12.87 5.47
C ASP A 300 -7.11 11.72 6.32
N GLN A 301 -6.28 10.75 6.71
CA GLN A 301 -6.68 9.55 7.46
C GLN A 301 -7.83 8.79 6.80
N LEU A 302 -7.77 8.65 5.46
CA LEU A 302 -8.79 7.93 4.71
C LEU A 302 -8.70 6.43 5.01
N SER A 303 -9.86 5.77 5.18
CA SER A 303 -9.87 4.31 5.36
C SER A 303 -9.57 3.62 4.04
N LEU A 304 -8.57 2.73 4.06
CA LEU A 304 -8.28 1.85 2.93
C LEU A 304 -9.30 0.73 2.76
N ASP A 305 -10.31 0.59 3.62
CA ASP A 305 -11.29 -0.49 3.50
C ASP A 305 -12.16 -0.40 2.22
N HIS A 306 -12.16 0.75 1.52
CA HIS A 306 -13.02 0.99 0.35
C HIS A 306 -12.18 1.35 -0.89
N PRO A 307 -12.45 0.75 -2.06
CA PRO A 307 -11.69 1.04 -3.29
C PRO A 307 -11.80 2.51 -3.72
N GLU A 308 -12.94 3.16 -3.45
CA GLU A 308 -13.17 4.56 -3.77
C GLU A 308 -12.20 5.53 -3.05
N THR A 309 -11.61 5.11 -1.93
CA THR A 309 -10.63 5.92 -1.20
C THR A 309 -9.41 6.26 -2.07
N LEU A 310 -8.90 5.28 -2.82
CA LEU A 310 -7.75 5.48 -3.70
C LEU A 310 -8.10 6.46 -4.83
N ARG A 311 -9.31 6.32 -5.39
CA ARG A 311 -9.84 7.26 -6.40
C ARG A 311 -9.97 8.67 -5.84
N GLN A 312 -10.57 8.83 -4.65
CA GLN A 312 -10.74 10.11 -4.00
C GLN A 312 -9.40 10.82 -3.76
N ALA A 313 -8.39 10.08 -3.33
CA ALA A 313 -7.05 10.63 -3.12
C ALA A 313 -6.41 11.10 -4.43
N VAL A 314 -6.52 10.30 -5.51
CA VAL A 314 -5.99 10.68 -6.83
C VAL A 314 -6.75 11.87 -7.41
N ASP A 315 -8.07 11.91 -7.31
CA ASP A 315 -8.88 13.03 -7.80
C ASP A 315 -8.49 14.34 -7.09
N LYS A 316 -8.28 14.28 -5.77
CA LYS A 316 -7.82 15.43 -4.98
C LYS A 316 -6.40 15.85 -5.34
N ALA A 317 -5.48 14.89 -5.51
CA ALA A 317 -4.12 15.16 -5.99
C ALA A 317 -4.17 15.87 -7.34
N ALA A 318 -4.88 15.29 -8.30
CA ALA A 318 -5.04 15.80 -9.66
C ALA A 318 -5.60 17.21 -9.68
N ALA A 319 -6.68 17.47 -8.94
CA ALA A 319 -7.33 18.78 -8.91
C ALA A 319 -6.38 19.89 -8.43
N TYR A 320 -5.67 19.67 -7.32
CA TYR A 320 -4.74 20.66 -6.78
C TYR A 320 -3.47 20.80 -7.61
N VAL A 321 -2.91 19.70 -8.13
CA VAL A 321 -1.76 19.76 -9.06
C VAL A 321 -2.14 20.51 -10.32
N ASN A 322 -3.31 20.22 -10.91
CA ASN A 322 -3.76 20.87 -12.13
C ASN A 322 -4.00 22.37 -11.91
N LEU A 323 -4.57 22.77 -10.77
CA LEU A 323 -4.70 24.18 -10.38
C LEU A 323 -3.33 24.84 -10.19
N GLY A 324 -2.39 24.20 -9.49
CA GLY A 324 -1.04 24.74 -9.32
C GLY A 324 -0.29 24.88 -10.65
N LEU A 325 -0.47 23.92 -11.55
CA LEU A 325 0.08 23.97 -12.90
C LEU A 325 -0.51 25.12 -13.70
N ASP A 326 -1.83 25.29 -13.69
CA ASP A 326 -2.54 26.40 -14.35
C ASP A 326 -2.07 27.77 -13.84
N LEU A 327 -1.92 27.93 -12.52
CA LEU A 327 -1.40 29.14 -11.88
C LEU A 327 0.05 29.48 -12.27
N MET A 328 0.87 28.47 -12.57
CA MET A 328 2.26 28.66 -12.97
C MET A 328 2.44 28.94 -14.46
N THR A 329 1.50 28.49 -15.28
CA THR A 329 1.68 28.43 -16.74
C THR A 329 0.63 29.22 -17.52
N ASP A 330 -0.29 29.88 -16.83
CA ASP A 330 -1.45 30.56 -17.40
C ASP A 330 -2.23 29.64 -18.36
N GLY A 331 -2.34 28.35 -18.00
CA GLY A 331 -3.03 27.34 -18.79
C GLY A 331 -2.33 26.93 -20.10
N THR A 332 -1.09 27.37 -20.34
CA THR A 332 -0.39 27.11 -21.61
C THR A 332 0.18 25.68 -21.67
N PRO A 333 -0.19 24.83 -22.65
CA PRO A 333 0.24 23.43 -22.66
C PRO A 333 1.75 23.19 -22.81
N SER A 334 2.44 24.00 -23.61
CA SER A 334 3.88 23.84 -23.83
C SER A 334 4.70 24.15 -22.57
N THR A 335 4.33 25.21 -21.84
CA THR A 335 4.97 25.57 -20.58
C THR A 335 4.59 24.62 -19.45
N ALA A 336 3.39 24.03 -19.47
CA ALA A 336 2.99 22.95 -18.57
C ALA A 336 3.91 21.73 -18.72
N ILE A 337 4.21 21.30 -19.94
CA ILE A 337 5.15 20.20 -20.21
C ILE A 337 6.54 20.50 -19.65
N GLU A 338 7.08 21.70 -19.89
CA GLU A 338 8.39 22.08 -19.36
C GLU A 338 8.39 22.18 -17.82
N THR A 339 7.30 22.67 -17.22
CA THR A 339 7.15 22.75 -15.77
C THR A 339 7.16 21.36 -15.13
N LEU A 340 6.43 20.39 -15.68
CA LEU A 340 6.38 19.01 -15.16
C LEU A 340 7.74 18.30 -15.18
N LYS A 341 8.64 18.69 -16.09
CA LYS A 341 10.00 18.15 -16.16
C LYS A 341 10.91 18.63 -15.05
N VAL A 342 10.65 19.81 -14.46
CA VAL A 342 11.58 20.47 -13.53
C VAL A 342 11.00 20.73 -12.14
N VAL A 343 9.68 20.79 -11.99
CA VAL A 343 8.96 21.05 -10.72
C VAL A 343 8.27 19.78 -10.22
N PHE A 344 8.47 19.43 -8.95
CA PHE A 344 7.80 18.30 -8.30
C PHE A 344 6.29 18.51 -8.19
N LEU A 345 5.50 17.47 -8.43
CA LEU A 345 4.03 17.54 -8.34
C LEU A 345 3.55 18.02 -6.96
N GLU A 346 4.27 17.67 -5.89
CA GLU A 346 3.95 18.14 -4.55
C GLU A 346 4.02 19.67 -4.42
N GLN A 347 4.98 20.33 -5.08
CA GLN A 347 5.07 21.80 -5.05
C GLN A 347 3.88 22.43 -5.78
N LEU A 348 3.46 21.84 -6.91
CA LEU A 348 2.27 22.27 -7.65
C LEU A 348 1.00 22.05 -6.82
N PHE A 349 0.87 20.89 -6.19
CA PHE A 349 -0.21 20.58 -5.25
C PHE A 349 -0.31 21.63 -4.15
N ARG A 350 0.82 21.91 -3.47
CA ARG A 350 0.91 22.89 -2.39
C ARG A 350 0.52 24.29 -2.86
N LEU A 351 0.93 24.70 -4.06
CA LEU A 351 0.55 25.98 -4.64
C LEU A 351 -0.97 26.07 -4.85
N GLY A 352 -1.56 25.07 -5.51
CA GLY A 352 -3.00 25.00 -5.72
C GLY A 352 -3.78 24.99 -4.40
N TYR A 353 -3.32 24.20 -3.43
CA TYR A 353 -3.92 24.14 -2.08
C TYR A 353 -3.84 25.49 -1.36
N THR A 354 -2.69 26.18 -1.44
CA THR A 354 -2.48 27.49 -0.81
C THR A 354 -3.48 28.52 -1.31
N GLU A 355 -3.73 28.57 -2.62
CA GLU A 355 -4.69 29.50 -3.20
C GLU A 355 -6.14 29.20 -2.78
N VAL A 356 -6.55 27.94 -2.77
CA VAL A 356 -7.88 27.55 -2.27
C VAL A 356 -8.01 27.86 -0.77
N ALA A 357 -6.99 27.58 0.02
CA ALA A 357 -6.96 27.90 1.45
C ALA A 357 -7.04 29.42 1.69
N ARG A 358 -6.40 30.24 0.85
CA ARG A 358 -6.48 31.71 0.91
C ARG A 358 -7.91 32.20 0.71
N ILE A 359 -8.61 31.68 -0.30
CA ILE A 359 -10.02 32.02 -0.59
C ILE A 359 -10.92 31.56 0.57
N ARG A 360 -10.75 30.31 1.03
CA ARG A 360 -11.49 29.76 2.19
C ARG A 360 -11.33 30.62 3.43
N ASN A 361 -10.10 30.99 3.79
CA ASN A 361 -9.80 31.80 4.96
C ASN A 361 -10.34 33.23 4.83
N ARG A 362 -10.38 33.80 3.62
CA ARG A 362 -11.01 35.10 3.36
C ARG A 362 -12.53 35.00 3.54
N LEU A 363 -13.17 33.96 2.99
CA LEU A 363 -14.61 33.73 3.15
C LEU A 363 -14.98 33.54 4.63
N GLN A 364 -14.25 32.71 5.36
CA GLN A 364 -14.47 32.49 6.80
C GLN A 364 -14.34 33.79 7.61
N ARG A 365 -13.37 34.66 7.28
CA ARG A 365 -13.27 36.00 7.89
C ARG A 365 -14.50 36.85 7.58
N ILE A 366 -14.96 36.88 6.33
CA ILE A 366 -16.15 37.65 5.93
C ILE A 366 -17.41 37.13 6.66
N VAL A 367 -17.55 35.81 6.82
CA VAL A 367 -18.68 35.19 7.52
C VAL A 367 -18.64 35.46 9.03
N ARG A 368 -17.46 35.45 9.65
CA ARG A 368 -17.32 35.63 11.12
C ARG A 368 -17.37 37.10 11.55
N SER A 369 -16.75 38.01 10.79
CA SER A 369 -16.56 39.40 11.20
C SER A 369 -16.78 40.44 10.09
N GLY A 370 -17.11 40.00 8.87
CA GLY A 370 -17.37 40.88 7.73
C GLY A 370 -18.83 41.35 7.65
N TRP A 371 -19.21 41.86 6.48
CA TRP A 371 -20.58 42.34 6.24
C TRP A 371 -21.62 41.22 6.34
N LEU A 372 -21.25 39.98 6.00
CA LEU A 372 -22.12 38.80 6.10
C LEU A 372 -22.51 38.47 7.55
N SER A 373 -21.64 38.73 8.54
CA SER A 373 -21.97 38.50 9.95
C SER A 373 -22.99 39.50 10.50
N LYS A 374 -23.22 40.60 9.79
CA LYS A 374 -24.20 41.64 10.11
C LYS A 374 -25.49 41.51 9.31
N TRP A 375 -25.55 40.54 8.39
CA TRP A 375 -26.75 40.28 7.62
C TRP A 375 -27.76 39.58 8.53
N PRO A 376 -29.01 40.08 8.66
CA PRO A 376 -30.00 39.43 9.49
C PRO A 376 -30.24 38.03 8.92
N HIS A 377 -29.91 37.00 9.71
CA HIS A 377 -30.31 35.64 9.40
C HIS A 377 -31.84 35.63 9.34
N GLY A 378 -32.40 35.21 8.20
CA GLY A 378 -33.82 34.94 8.09
C GLY A 378 -34.26 33.89 9.10
#